data_AF-A0A2J7R6L4-F1
#
_entry.id   AF-A0A2J7R6L4-F1
#
_cell.length_a   1.000
_cell.length_b   1.000
_cell.length_c   1.000
_cell.angle_alpha   90.00
_cell.angle_beta   90.00
_cell.angle_gamma   90.00
#
_symmetry.space_group_name_H-M   'P 1'
#
loop_
_entity.id
_entity.type
_entity.pdbx_description
1 polymer ?
#
loop_
_entity_poly.entity_id
_entity_poly.type
_entity_poly.pdbx_seq_one_letter_code
_entity_poly.pdbx_strand_id
1 'polypeptide(L)'
;MMNGSNMNPGILYIQPIFREDMGRSMQTASLRLDDSMNLHRRVQDRELIEMLDEGYCLSLHQPWASLLVAGIKLHEGRTWYTSHRGCLWIAATAKVPMPQEIQDAEHSYEILNGGKKMWFPSQYPTGCLLGCVHVVDCLPQEEYRISFPHGESDSPFVFICEDAKELPIRFPIQGKHKIYKLDPKIHTAARKSLQRMAQLQAEQATMK
;
A
#
# COMPACT_ATOMS: atom_id res chain seq x y z
N MET A 1 1.80 -55.73 -29.33
CA MET A 1 2.59 -54.86 -28.44
C MET A 1 1.58 -54.20 -27.50
N MET A 2 1.33 -54.75 -26.30
CA MET A 2 1.87 -54.30 -24.98
C MET A 2 1.76 -52.78 -24.80
N ASN A 3 1.31 -52.15 -23.73
CA ASN A 3 0.85 -52.40 -22.33
C ASN A 3 0.17 -51.04 -21.94
N GLY A 4 -0.60 -50.81 -20.88
CA GLY A 4 -0.83 -51.50 -19.63
C GLY A 4 -1.76 -50.65 -18.74
N SER A 5 -2.39 -51.37 -17.82
CA SER A 5 -3.29 -51.04 -16.72
C SER A 5 -2.91 -49.87 -15.78
N ASN A 6 -3.94 -49.32 -15.11
CA ASN A 6 -4.16 -49.42 -13.65
C ASN A 6 -4.56 -48.07 -13.00
N MET A 7 -5.85 -47.89 -12.69
CA MET A 7 -6.32 -46.97 -11.65
C MET A 7 -7.28 -47.73 -10.73
N ASN A 8 -7.03 -47.58 -9.44
CA ASN A 8 -7.31 -48.50 -8.35
C ASN A 8 -8.75 -48.36 -7.79
N PRO A 9 -9.55 -49.43 -7.59
CA PRO A 9 -10.93 -49.35 -7.07
C PRO A 9 -11.07 -49.00 -5.57
N GLY A 10 -10.01 -48.52 -4.91
CA GLY A 10 -9.89 -48.50 -3.45
C GLY A 10 -10.09 -47.15 -2.73
N ILE A 11 -10.57 -46.09 -3.38
CA ILE A 11 -10.85 -44.82 -2.68
C ILE A 11 -12.33 -44.74 -2.35
N LEU A 12 -12.68 -45.18 -1.14
CA LEU A 12 -13.95 -44.83 -0.52
C LEU A 12 -13.95 -43.30 -0.30
N TYR A 13 -14.81 -42.59 -1.03
CA TYR A 13 -15.14 -41.21 -0.72
C TYR A 13 -15.89 -41.17 0.61
N ILE A 14 -15.17 -40.98 1.70
CA ILE A 14 -15.80 -40.68 2.99
C ILE A 14 -16.28 -39.24 2.92
N GLN A 15 -17.57 -39.07 2.63
CA GLN A 15 -18.27 -37.80 2.83
C GLN A 15 -18.22 -37.44 4.32
N PRO A 16 -17.77 -36.22 4.71
CA PRO A 16 -17.77 -35.84 6.11
C PRO A 16 -19.21 -35.74 6.62
N ILE A 17 -19.51 -36.52 7.66
CA ILE A 17 -20.81 -36.54 8.32
C ILE A 17 -20.82 -35.43 9.36
N PHE A 18 -21.73 -34.47 9.23
CA PHE A 18 -21.97 -33.47 10.27
C PHE A 18 -22.65 -34.14 11.47
N ARG A 19 -21.93 -34.23 12.61
CA ARG A 19 -22.51 -34.66 13.88
C ARG A 19 -22.94 -33.44 14.67
N GLU A 20 -24.24 -33.29 14.81
CA GLU A 20 -24.84 -32.46 15.84
C GLU A 20 -24.73 -33.21 17.17
N ASP A 21 -24.30 -32.47 18.20
CA ASP A 21 -24.27 -32.84 19.62
C ASP A 21 -22.94 -33.37 20.21
N MET A 22 -22.20 -32.43 20.81
CA MET A 22 -21.44 -32.63 22.04
C MET A 22 -21.19 -31.23 22.64
N GLY A 23 -22.13 -30.75 23.43
CA GLY A 23 -21.89 -29.62 24.32
C GLY A 23 -20.82 -29.96 25.35
N ARG A 24 -19.71 -29.22 25.37
CA ARG A 24 -19.01 -28.80 26.61
C ARG A 24 -17.79 -27.89 26.33
N SER A 25 -17.80 -26.76 27.04
CA SER A 25 -16.67 -25.90 27.40
C SER A 25 -16.00 -25.08 26.29
N MET A 26 -16.51 -23.86 26.07
CA MET A 26 -15.69 -22.76 25.58
C MET A 26 -14.61 -22.45 26.62
N GLN A 27 -13.45 -23.09 26.51
CA GLN A 27 -12.21 -22.46 26.97
C GLN A 27 -11.75 -21.55 25.85
N THR A 28 -11.75 -20.25 26.15
CA THR A 28 -11.18 -19.20 25.31
C THR A 28 -9.69 -19.49 25.14
N ALA A 29 -9.34 -20.25 24.10
CA ALA A 29 -7.97 -20.32 23.61
C ALA A 29 -7.68 -18.96 22.98
N SER A 30 -7.08 -18.06 23.76
CA SER A 30 -6.44 -16.86 23.25
C SER A 30 -5.46 -17.27 22.15
N LEU A 31 -5.86 -17.10 20.89
CA LEU A 31 -4.99 -17.26 19.74
C LEU A 31 -3.79 -16.34 19.96
N ARG A 32 -2.65 -16.95 20.25
CA ARG A 32 -1.39 -16.23 20.41
C ARG A 32 -1.08 -15.58 19.07
N LEU A 33 -0.72 -14.30 19.07
CA LEU A 33 -0.34 -13.52 17.88
C LEU A 33 0.72 -14.21 17.00
N ASP A 34 1.49 -15.12 17.59
CA ASP A 34 2.53 -15.92 16.94
C ASP A 34 1.99 -16.95 15.92
N ASP A 35 0.79 -17.50 16.14
CA ASP A 35 0.21 -18.52 15.26
C ASP A 35 -0.36 -17.91 13.96
N SER A 36 -0.72 -16.62 14.02
CA SER A 36 -1.07 -15.82 12.85
C SER A 36 0.10 -15.80 11.87
N MET A 37 1.32 -15.46 12.31
CA MET A 37 2.50 -15.36 11.43
C MET A 37 2.81 -16.67 10.69
N ASN A 38 2.55 -17.84 11.29
CA ASN A 38 2.80 -19.14 10.67
C ASN A 38 1.72 -19.60 9.67
N LEU A 39 0.45 -19.22 9.88
CA LEU A 39 -0.63 -19.50 8.93
C LEU A 39 -0.45 -18.71 7.62
N HIS A 40 0.01 -17.46 7.72
CA HIS A 40 0.18 -16.54 6.57
C HIS A 40 1.29 -16.99 5.61
N ARG A 41 2.27 -17.78 6.07
CA ARG A 41 3.32 -18.31 5.20
C ARG A 41 2.83 -19.41 4.25
N ARG A 42 1.65 -19.98 4.49
CA ARG A 42 1.06 -21.07 3.68
C ARG A 42 -0.04 -20.61 2.73
N VAL A 43 -0.53 -19.39 2.88
CA VAL A 43 -1.60 -18.84 2.05
C VAL A 43 -0.95 -18.03 0.91
N GLN A 44 -0.90 -18.63 -0.28
CA GLN A 44 -0.49 -17.98 -1.54
C GLN A 44 -1.58 -17.06 -2.11
N ASP A 45 -2.49 -16.59 -1.28
CA ASP A 45 -3.60 -15.78 -1.76
C ASP A 45 -3.14 -14.33 -1.88
N ARG A 46 -2.85 -13.93 -3.12
CA ARG A 46 -2.34 -12.60 -3.46
C ARG A 46 -3.29 -11.50 -2.99
N GLU A 47 -4.59 -11.73 -3.08
CA GLU A 47 -5.61 -10.80 -2.63
C GLU A 47 -5.50 -10.57 -1.10
N LEU A 48 -5.24 -11.63 -0.33
CA LEU A 48 -5.06 -11.51 1.12
C LEU A 48 -3.82 -10.66 1.45
N ILE A 49 -2.72 -10.83 0.73
CA ILE A 49 -1.49 -10.03 0.94
C ILE A 49 -1.74 -8.56 0.59
N GLU A 50 -2.46 -8.28 -0.50
CA GLU A 50 -2.81 -6.91 -0.93
C GLU A 50 -3.72 -6.21 0.09
N MET A 51 -4.54 -6.97 0.81
CA MET A 51 -5.41 -6.48 1.89
C MET A 51 -4.67 -6.24 3.23
N LEU A 52 -3.49 -6.81 3.42
CA LEU A 52 -2.76 -6.73 4.69
C LEU A 52 -1.82 -5.52 4.73
N ASP A 53 -2.19 -4.52 5.52
CA ASP A 53 -1.31 -3.40 5.87
C ASP A 53 -0.26 -3.84 6.91
N GLU A 54 0.87 -4.38 6.41
CA GLU A 54 2.06 -4.78 7.17
C GLU A 54 2.98 -3.62 7.59
N GLY A 55 2.66 -2.38 7.22
CA GLY A 55 3.44 -1.20 7.62
C GLY A 55 4.71 -0.99 6.81
N TYR A 56 4.72 -1.45 5.57
CA TYR A 56 5.76 -1.12 4.60
C TYR A 56 5.71 0.37 4.25
N CYS A 57 6.87 0.99 4.17
CA CYS A 57 7.03 2.42 3.95
C CYS A 57 8.12 2.71 2.92
N LEU A 58 7.92 3.77 2.15
CA LEU A 58 8.88 4.33 1.21
C LEU A 58 9.12 5.80 1.54
N SER A 59 10.39 6.19 1.59
CA SER A 59 10.77 7.60 1.73
C SER A 59 10.95 8.26 0.37
N LEU A 60 10.44 9.49 0.26
CA LEU A 60 10.47 10.34 -0.93
C LEU A 60 11.07 11.70 -0.61
N HIS A 61 11.77 12.28 -1.58
CA HIS A 61 12.15 13.69 -1.50
C HIS A 61 10.93 14.57 -1.69
N GLN A 62 10.92 15.71 -1.01
CA GLN A 62 9.95 16.76 -1.32
C GLN A 62 10.36 17.46 -2.63
N PRO A 63 9.40 17.95 -3.42
CA PRO A 63 7.95 18.02 -3.14
C PRO A 63 7.15 16.73 -3.45
N TRP A 64 7.75 15.75 -4.13
CA TRP A 64 7.04 14.57 -4.65
C TRP A 64 6.38 13.72 -3.56
N ALA A 65 6.95 13.69 -2.34
CA ALA A 65 6.35 12.99 -1.20
C ALA A 65 4.94 13.51 -0.88
N SER A 66 4.79 14.83 -0.74
CA SER A 66 3.50 15.46 -0.49
C SER A 66 2.56 15.33 -1.69
N LEU A 67 3.07 15.49 -2.91
CA LEU A 67 2.25 15.36 -4.12
C LEU A 67 1.67 13.96 -4.28
N LEU A 68 2.42 12.92 -3.89
CA LEU A 68 1.95 11.53 -3.96
C LEU A 68 0.82 11.25 -2.97
N VAL A 69 0.97 11.68 -1.70
CA VAL A 69 -0.10 11.47 -0.69
C VAL A 69 -1.30 12.39 -0.90
N ALA A 70 -1.13 13.49 -1.64
CA ALA A 70 -2.22 14.37 -2.07
C ALA A 70 -2.98 13.82 -3.29
N GLY A 71 -2.53 12.71 -3.89
CA GLY A 71 -3.14 12.13 -5.09
C GLY A 71 -2.91 12.95 -6.36
N ILE A 72 -1.92 13.84 -6.36
CA ILE A 72 -1.52 14.65 -7.52
C ILE A 72 -0.51 13.89 -8.36
N LYS A 73 0.52 13.36 -7.70
CA LYS A 73 1.48 12.43 -8.29
C LYS A 73 0.91 11.02 -8.17
N LEU A 74 0.86 10.26 -9.26
CA LEU A 74 0.28 8.90 -9.24
C LEU A 74 1.32 7.80 -9.48
N HIS A 75 2.42 8.11 -10.16
CA HIS A 75 3.38 7.11 -10.64
C HIS A 75 4.81 7.37 -10.12
N GLU A 76 5.27 6.55 -9.19
CA GLU A 76 6.57 6.75 -8.53
C GLU A 76 7.69 6.03 -9.28
N GLY A 77 8.68 6.80 -9.76
CA GLY A 77 9.81 6.28 -10.54
C GLY A 77 10.97 5.80 -9.67
N ARG A 78 11.49 4.59 -9.93
CA ARG A 78 12.64 3.99 -9.23
C ARG A 78 13.59 3.27 -10.17
N THR A 79 14.84 3.16 -9.74
CA THR A 79 15.89 2.39 -10.41
C THR A 79 15.85 0.90 -10.07
N TRP A 80 14.89 0.45 -9.26
CA TRP A 80 14.77 -0.91 -8.77
C TRP A 80 13.31 -1.36 -8.77
N TYR A 81 13.10 -2.63 -9.10
CA TYR A 81 11.79 -3.28 -9.11
C TYR A 81 11.30 -3.63 -7.70
N THR A 82 9.99 -3.63 -7.50
CA THR A 82 9.33 -4.17 -6.30
C THR A 82 8.17 -5.10 -6.63
N SER A 83 8.10 -6.23 -5.93
CA SER A 83 6.92 -7.10 -5.93
C SER A 83 5.86 -6.68 -4.91
N HIS A 84 6.11 -5.61 -4.14
CA HIS A 84 5.14 -5.09 -3.16
C HIS A 84 3.85 -4.66 -3.86
N ARG A 85 2.71 -5.07 -3.30
CA ARG A 85 1.37 -4.67 -3.72
C ARG A 85 0.54 -4.38 -2.47
N GLY A 86 -0.44 -3.49 -2.59
CA GLY A 86 -1.24 -3.06 -1.45
C GLY A 86 -0.73 -1.78 -0.78
N CYS A 87 -1.09 -1.60 0.49
CA CYS A 87 -0.78 -0.40 1.25
C CYS A 87 0.73 -0.14 1.33
N LEU A 88 1.14 1.07 0.94
CA LEU A 88 2.50 1.57 1.08
C LEU A 88 2.47 2.94 1.76
N TRP A 89 3.07 3.01 2.94
CA TRP A 89 3.22 4.24 3.69
C TRP A 89 4.26 5.15 3.06
N ILE A 90 4.02 6.46 3.09
CA ILE A 90 4.88 7.45 2.44
C ILE A 90 5.45 8.41 3.49
N ALA A 91 6.77 8.52 3.48
CA ALA A 91 7.51 9.42 4.35
C ALA A 91 8.23 10.49 3.53
N ALA A 92 8.28 11.72 4.05
CA ALA A 92 9.21 12.72 3.54
C ALA A 92 10.61 12.47 4.12
N THR A 93 11.61 12.47 3.25
CA THR A 93 13.03 12.52 3.67
C THR A 93 13.34 13.81 4.43
N ALA A 94 14.53 13.88 5.03
CA ALA A 94 14.97 15.06 5.78
C ALA A 94 15.41 16.25 4.89
N LYS A 95 15.61 16.05 3.58
CA LYS A 95 16.04 17.11 2.65
C LYS A 95 14.94 18.17 2.54
N VAL A 96 15.26 19.41 2.89
CA VAL A 96 14.38 20.56 2.67
C VAL A 96 14.34 20.88 1.18
N PRO A 97 13.15 20.93 0.55
CA PRO A 97 13.02 21.28 -0.87
C PRO A 97 13.34 22.77 -1.08
N MET A 98 13.97 23.08 -2.21
CA MET A 98 14.16 24.48 -2.60
C MET A 98 12.83 25.07 -3.08
N PRO A 99 12.55 26.38 -2.85
CA PRO A 99 11.31 26.99 -3.34
C PRO A 99 11.12 26.84 -4.86
N GLN A 100 12.21 26.92 -5.63
CA GLN A 100 12.17 26.70 -7.08
C GLN A 100 11.80 25.24 -7.42
N GLU A 101 12.35 24.27 -6.69
CA GLU A 101 12.05 22.83 -6.89
C GLU A 101 10.56 22.53 -6.65
N ILE A 102 9.93 23.22 -5.69
CA ILE A 102 8.48 23.16 -5.46
C ILE A 102 7.73 23.75 -6.66
N GLN A 103 8.06 25.00 -7.04
CA GLN A 103 7.36 25.69 -8.13
C GLN A 103 7.45 24.94 -9.47
N ASP A 104 8.65 24.44 -9.80
CA ASP A 104 8.88 23.69 -11.04
C ASP A 104 8.07 22.39 -11.05
N ALA A 105 8.01 21.68 -9.92
CA ALA A 105 7.22 20.47 -9.79
C ALA A 105 5.72 20.75 -9.92
N GLU A 106 5.19 21.73 -9.17
CA GLU A 106 3.77 22.12 -9.24
C GLU A 106 3.38 22.50 -10.68
N HIS A 107 4.18 23.36 -11.31
CA HIS A 107 3.95 23.77 -12.69
C HIS A 107 3.97 22.59 -13.67
N SER A 108 4.89 21.64 -13.49
CA SER A 108 4.96 20.43 -14.31
C SER A 108 3.68 19.60 -14.21
N TYR A 109 3.09 19.45 -13.01
CA TYR A 109 1.82 18.73 -12.84
C TYR A 109 0.63 19.50 -13.41
N GLU A 110 0.60 20.83 -13.35
CA GLU A 110 -0.43 21.62 -14.04
C GLU A 110 -0.38 21.40 -15.55
N ILE A 111 0.81 21.38 -16.15
CA ILE A 111 1.00 21.08 -17.57
C ILE A 111 0.50 19.67 -17.90
N LEU A 112 0.89 18.66 -17.11
CA LEU A 112 0.43 17.28 -17.29
C LEU A 112 -1.10 17.16 -17.19
N ASN A 113 -1.73 17.99 -16.35
CA ASN A 113 -3.18 18.08 -16.22
C ASN A 113 -3.84 19.01 -17.27
N GLY A 114 -3.20 19.19 -18.43
CA GLY A 114 -3.72 19.98 -19.55
C GLY A 114 -3.66 21.50 -19.34
N GLY A 115 -2.72 21.98 -18.53
CA GLY A 115 -2.50 23.40 -18.24
C GLY A 115 -3.55 24.02 -17.31
N LYS A 116 -4.37 23.21 -16.64
CA LYS A 116 -5.39 23.68 -15.68
C LYS A 116 -4.75 23.91 -14.33
N LYS A 117 -5.13 25.03 -13.69
CA LYS A 117 -4.70 25.33 -12.32
C LYS A 117 -5.14 24.24 -11.36
N MET A 118 -4.21 23.74 -10.55
CA MET A 118 -4.47 22.69 -9.57
C MET A 118 -4.38 23.24 -8.15
N TRP A 119 -4.98 22.52 -7.20
CA TRP A 119 -4.78 22.79 -5.78
C TRP A 119 -3.60 21.96 -5.29
N PHE A 120 -2.57 22.64 -4.80
CA PHE A 120 -1.37 22.02 -4.25
C PHE A 120 -1.34 22.11 -2.72
N PRO A 121 -0.61 21.21 -2.05
CA PRO A 121 -0.37 21.30 -0.61
C PRO A 121 0.27 22.65 -0.25
N SER A 122 -0.24 23.29 0.81
CA SER A 122 0.33 24.56 1.30
C SER A 122 1.69 24.39 2.00
N GLN A 123 2.07 23.16 2.34
CA GLN A 123 3.29 22.84 3.08
C GLN A 123 3.92 21.53 2.62
N TYR A 124 5.25 21.50 2.66
CA TYR A 124 6.08 20.35 2.27
C TYR A 124 6.99 19.93 3.44
N PRO A 125 6.43 19.31 4.49
CA PRO A 125 7.18 18.96 5.68
C PRO A 125 8.20 17.86 5.40
N THR A 126 9.28 17.84 6.18
CA THR A 126 10.39 16.88 6.03
C THR A 126 10.51 15.97 7.26
N GLY A 127 11.18 14.83 7.11
CA GLY A 127 11.50 13.93 8.24
C GLY A 127 10.27 13.37 8.97
N CYS A 128 9.15 13.19 8.28
CA CYS A 128 7.92 12.70 8.89
C CYS A 128 7.10 11.82 7.96
N LEU A 129 6.26 10.99 8.56
CA LEU A 129 5.27 10.17 7.89
C LEU A 129 4.11 11.05 7.44
N LEU A 130 3.80 10.99 6.14
CA LEU A 130 2.82 11.88 5.52
C LEU A 130 1.47 11.23 5.32
N GLY A 131 1.44 9.95 4.97
CA GLY A 131 0.24 9.28 4.47
C GLY A 131 0.54 7.87 3.97
N CYS A 132 -0.39 7.31 3.21
CA CYS A 132 -0.19 6.06 2.49
C CYS A 132 -0.86 6.13 1.11
N VAL A 133 -0.40 5.26 0.21
CA VAL A 133 -1.00 4.98 -1.10
C VAL A 133 -1.20 3.47 -1.24
N HIS A 134 -1.97 3.05 -2.24
CA HIS A 134 -2.08 1.65 -2.64
C HIS A 134 -1.24 1.41 -3.90
N VAL A 135 -0.24 0.53 -3.82
CA VAL A 135 0.57 0.15 -4.99
C VAL A 135 -0.15 -0.98 -5.74
N VAL A 136 -0.69 -0.64 -6.91
CA VAL A 136 -1.44 -1.57 -7.78
C VAL A 136 -0.48 -2.36 -8.66
N ASP A 137 0.55 -1.69 -9.18
CA ASP A 137 1.54 -2.35 -10.03
C ASP A 137 2.94 -1.73 -9.95
N CYS A 138 3.93 -2.46 -10.46
CA CYS A 138 5.27 -1.97 -10.69
C CYS A 138 5.69 -2.38 -12.09
N LEU A 139 5.62 -1.45 -13.04
CA LEU A 139 5.86 -1.72 -14.45
C LEU A 139 7.30 -1.38 -14.83
N PRO A 140 7.98 -2.21 -15.64
CA PRO A 140 9.18 -1.79 -16.34
C PRO A 140 8.85 -0.70 -17.36
N GLN A 141 9.83 0.12 -17.71
CA GLN A 141 9.61 1.34 -18.49
C GLN A 141 8.92 1.11 -19.85
N GLU A 142 9.23 0.01 -20.55
CA GLU A 142 8.60 -0.33 -21.83
C GLU A 142 7.09 -0.58 -21.68
N GLU A 143 6.69 -1.41 -20.72
CA GLU A 143 5.28 -1.68 -20.41
C GLU A 143 4.57 -0.44 -19.88
N TYR A 144 5.25 0.34 -19.02
CA TYR A 144 4.70 1.59 -18.50
C TYR A 144 4.35 2.57 -19.62
N ARG A 145 5.19 2.70 -20.66
CA ARG A 145 4.92 3.59 -21.80
C ARG A 145 3.78 3.09 -22.69
N ILE A 146 3.55 1.78 -22.77
CA ILE A 146 2.41 1.23 -23.50
C ILE A 146 1.10 1.58 -22.77
N SER A 147 1.06 1.36 -21.45
CA SER A 147 -0.13 1.63 -20.63
C SER A 147 -0.36 3.12 -20.38
N PHE A 148 0.72 3.89 -20.25
CA PHE A 148 0.71 5.33 -19.97
C PHE A 148 1.66 6.07 -20.94
N PRO A 149 1.24 6.30 -22.20
CA PRO A 149 2.07 6.95 -23.21
C PRO A 149 2.57 8.35 -22.83
N HIS A 150 1.81 9.06 -22.01
CA HIS A 150 2.14 10.39 -21.48
C HIS A 150 2.39 10.36 -19.96
N GLY A 151 2.82 9.20 -19.45
CA GLY A 151 3.07 9.01 -18.03
C GLY A 151 4.19 9.91 -17.49
N GLU A 152 4.07 10.32 -16.23
CA GLU A 152 4.91 11.31 -15.53
C GLU A 152 6.35 10.89 -15.17
N SER A 153 6.80 9.69 -15.55
CA SER A 153 8.04 9.10 -15.04
C SER A 153 8.87 8.46 -16.15
N ASP A 154 10.16 8.77 -16.22
CA ASP A 154 11.14 8.16 -17.14
C ASP A 154 12.02 7.08 -16.48
N SER A 155 11.69 6.67 -15.26
CA SER A 155 12.50 5.71 -14.51
C SER A 155 12.41 4.28 -15.04
N PRO A 156 13.44 3.44 -14.86
CA PRO A 156 13.41 2.04 -15.32
C PRO A 156 12.24 1.21 -14.80
N PHE A 157 11.81 1.48 -13.56
CA PHE A 157 10.64 0.87 -12.92
C PHE A 157 9.73 1.94 -12.37
N VAL A 158 8.43 1.79 -12.56
CA VAL A 158 7.43 2.79 -12.17
C VAL A 158 6.33 2.12 -11.34
N PHE A 159 6.12 2.63 -10.13
CA PHE A 159 5.12 2.12 -9.20
C PHE A 159 3.81 2.87 -9.47
N ILE A 160 2.75 2.14 -9.80
CA ILE A 160 1.43 2.68 -10.05
C ILE A 160 0.70 2.77 -8.72
N CYS A 161 0.44 3.99 -8.26
CA CYS A 161 -0.15 4.27 -6.96
C CYS A 161 -1.57 4.83 -7.11
N GLU A 162 -2.48 4.33 -6.28
CA GLU A 162 -3.88 4.77 -6.18
C GLU A 162 -4.27 5.00 -4.72
N ASP A 163 -5.50 5.41 -4.46
CA ASP A 163 -6.10 5.54 -3.12
C ASP A 163 -5.23 6.30 -2.10
N ALA A 164 -4.65 7.42 -2.54
CA ALA A 164 -3.83 8.27 -1.70
C ALA A 164 -4.59 8.81 -0.49
N LYS A 165 -4.00 8.66 0.70
CA LYS A 165 -4.58 9.07 1.99
C LYS A 165 -3.54 9.82 2.79
N GLU A 166 -3.77 11.11 2.98
CA GLU A 166 -2.94 11.94 3.85
C GLU A 166 -3.29 11.74 5.33
N LEU A 167 -2.26 11.69 6.18
CA LEU A 167 -2.46 11.62 7.62
C LEU A 167 -2.86 13.00 8.19
N PRO A 168 -3.83 13.04 9.12
CA PRO A 168 -4.20 14.28 9.81
C PRO A 168 -3.12 14.77 10.78
N ILE A 169 -2.22 13.87 11.20
CA ILE A 169 -1.11 14.15 12.13
C ILE A 169 0.19 13.59 11.55
N ARG A 170 1.27 14.36 11.69
CA ARG A 170 2.60 13.96 11.20
C ARG A 170 3.33 13.20 12.30
N PHE A 171 3.87 12.03 11.97
CA PHE A 171 4.74 11.27 12.87
C PHE A 171 6.20 11.48 12.48
N PRO A 172 7.06 12.01 13.36
CA PRO A 172 8.48 12.14 13.07
C PRO A 172 9.11 10.75 12.83
N ILE A 173 9.74 10.56 11.67
CA ILE A 173 10.44 9.33 11.33
C ILE A 173 11.70 9.64 10.52
N GLN A 174 12.72 8.80 10.69
CA GLN A 174 13.88 8.82 9.83
C GLN A 174 13.65 7.88 8.65
N GLY A 175 13.72 8.44 7.44
CA GLY A 175 13.62 7.66 6.21
C GLY A 175 14.76 6.63 6.09
N LYS A 176 14.48 5.54 5.38
CA LYS A 176 15.48 4.50 5.05
C LYS A 176 15.50 4.24 3.55
N HIS A 177 16.54 3.54 3.10
CA HIS A 177 16.68 3.15 1.70
C HIS A 177 15.64 2.10 1.30
N LYS A 178 15.13 2.23 0.07
CA LYS A 178 14.11 1.35 -0.53
C LYS A 178 12.85 1.26 0.35
N ILE A 179 12.05 0.21 0.17
CA ILE A 179 10.92 -0.09 1.05
C ILE A 179 11.43 -0.70 2.35
N TYR A 180 10.93 -0.21 3.48
CA TYR A 180 11.28 -0.67 4.82
C TYR A 180 10.05 -0.80 5.71
N LYS A 181 10.13 -1.59 6.77
CA LYS A 181 9.05 -1.68 7.77
C LYS A 181 9.12 -0.50 8.75
N LEU A 182 7.97 0.13 9.00
CA LEU A 182 7.79 1.14 10.03
C LEU A 182 7.99 0.55 11.43
N ASP A 183 8.23 1.45 12.39
CA ASP A 183 8.09 1.08 13.80
C ASP A 183 6.63 0.66 14.09
N PRO A 184 6.38 -0.50 14.71
CA PRO A 184 5.03 -1.01 14.94
C PRO A 184 4.11 -0.06 15.71
N LYS A 185 4.65 0.76 16.62
CA LYS A 185 3.86 1.73 17.38
C LYS A 185 3.44 2.89 16.49
N ILE A 186 4.36 3.41 15.68
CA ILE A 186 4.07 4.48 14.71
C ILE A 186 3.05 4.01 13.69
N HIS A 187 3.24 2.81 13.13
CA HIS A 187 2.31 2.21 12.17
C HIS A 187 0.91 2.05 12.76
N THR A 188 0.80 1.49 13.97
CA THR A 188 -0.49 1.32 14.65
C THR A 188 -1.17 2.66 14.91
N ALA A 189 -0.41 3.67 15.35
CA ALA A 189 -0.94 5.01 15.60
C ALA A 189 -1.42 5.70 14.31
N ALA A 190 -0.65 5.60 13.23
CA ALA A 190 -0.99 6.17 11.93
C ALA A 190 -2.23 5.50 11.31
N ARG A 191 -2.35 4.17 11.42
CA ARG A 191 -3.54 3.46 10.94
C ARG A 191 -4.80 3.89 11.71
N LYS A 192 -4.69 3.99 13.04
CA LYS A 192 -5.80 4.44 13.90
C LYS A 192 -6.22 5.89 13.60
N SER A 193 -5.27 6.77 13.29
CA SER A 193 -5.61 8.16 12.95
C SER A 193 -6.37 8.26 11.62
N LEU A 194 -6.01 7.48 10.60
CA LEU A 194 -6.78 7.40 9.36
C LEU A 194 -8.19 6.82 9.57
N GLN A 195 -8.31 5.74 10.36
CA GLN A 195 -9.61 5.15 10.69
C GLN A 195 -10.52 6.15 11.41
N ARG A 196 -9.97 6.92 12.36
CA ARG A 196 -10.73 7.94 13.08
C ARG A 196 -11.20 9.07 12.16
N MET A 197 -10.35 9.51 11.23
CA MET A 197 -10.74 10.52 10.23
C MET A 197 -11.85 10.02 9.32
N ALA A 198 -11.77 8.79 8.84
CA ALA A 198 -12.80 8.19 8.00
C ALA A 198 -14.16 8.09 8.74
N GLN A 199 -14.15 7.72 10.02
CA GLN A 199 -15.35 7.70 10.86
C GLN A 199 -15.99 9.08 10.99
N LEU A 200 -15.19 10.11 11.29
CA LEU A 200 -15.69 11.48 11.43
C LEU A 200 -16.27 12.02 10.11
N GLN A 201 -15.66 11.67 8.97
CA GLN A 201 -16.18 12.04 7.65
C GLN A 201 -17.52 11.35 7.35
N ALA A 202 -17.67 10.08 7.69
CA ALA A 202 -18.92 9.33 7.52
C ALA A 202 -20.06 9.87 8.42
N GLU A 203 -19.75 10.20 9.68
CA GLU A 203 -20.69 10.83 10.60
C GLU A 203 -21.19 12.18 10.06
N GLN A 204 -20.29 13.03 9.55
CA GLN A 204 -20.64 14.33 8.95
C GLN A 204 -21.49 14.19 7.69
N ALA A 205 -21.24 13.17 6.87
CA ALA A 205 -22.01 12.90 5.66
C ALA A 205 -23.43 12.43 5.96
N THR A 206 -23.66 11.78 7.11
CA THR A 206 -24.98 11.28 7.53
C THR A 206 -25.87 12.37 8.14
N MET A 207 -25.26 13.48 8.61
CA MET A 207 -25.97 14.62 9.19
C MET A 207 -26.39 15.70 8.17
N LYS A 208 -26.00 15.55 6.90
CA LYS A 208 -26.38 16.43 5.78
C LYS A 208 -27.47 15.78 4.95
#